data_AF-A0A0A0B746-F1
#
_entry.id   AF-A0A0A0B746-F1
#
_cell.length_a   1.000
_cell.length_b   1.000
_cell.length_c   1.000
_cell.angle_alpha   90.00
_cell.angle_beta   90.00
_cell.angle_gamma   90.00
#
_symmetry.space_group_name_H-M   'P 1'
#
loop_
_entity.id
_entity.type
_entity.pdbx_description
1 polymer ?
#
loop_
_entity_poly.entity_id
_entity_poly.type
_entity_poly.pdbx_seq_one_letter_code
_entity_poly.pdbx_strand_id
1 'polypeptide(L)'
;MLAGATALLGAAAAPAGATGGAGQGLCADGVTAVAGVTVEGDAWVDGAVCDLTDVVVTGDLTVYGDRQVTLTGVTVGGDLGAKGLVTLTGSTVQGGILASAASLVVQDSHVWHSVRGYADTATVSGSVVDGAVNVRAKDLTVELSTVGGWANLIASQQAEVAWSTFGRGLTSKGAGELWLCGSDVAADVAVRGLANPGRVGATTAAAGNACSTASLPADHARAGLADAERDAVNVGGWLVVEHNLGAVTLASATVAGNLSCASNWGAVDFVGATVAGLSTGQCWA
;
A
#
# COMPACT_ATOMS: atom_id res chain seq x y z
N MET A 1 9.52 66.51 16.81
CA MET A 1 10.01 65.13 16.59
C MET A 1 8.80 64.25 16.32
N LEU A 2 8.45 64.03 15.05
CA LEU A 2 7.52 62.98 14.62
C LEU A 2 8.20 62.27 13.45
N ALA A 3 8.55 61.00 13.65
CA ALA A 3 9.10 60.13 12.61
C ALA A 3 7.93 59.46 11.88
N GLY A 4 7.76 59.78 10.60
CA GLY A 4 6.86 59.06 9.70
C GLY A 4 7.56 57.82 9.16
N ALA A 5 7.07 56.63 9.52
CA ALA A 5 7.52 55.36 8.98
C ALA A 5 6.69 55.02 7.73
N THR A 6 7.34 55.01 6.57
CA THR A 6 6.76 54.58 5.30
C THR A 6 6.86 53.05 5.23
N ALA A 7 5.72 52.35 5.35
CA ALA A 7 5.65 50.91 5.14
C ALA A 7 5.55 50.60 3.63
N LEU A 8 6.61 49.97 3.09
CA LEU A 8 6.57 49.34 1.76
C LEU A 8 5.76 48.04 1.88
N LEU A 9 4.53 48.06 1.36
CA LEU A 9 3.72 46.87 1.13
C LEU A 9 4.38 46.06 0.01
N GLY A 10 4.99 44.94 0.37
CA GLY A 10 5.42 43.91 -0.58
C GLY A 10 4.19 43.35 -1.29
N ALA A 11 4.14 43.51 -2.61
CA ALA A 11 3.17 42.82 -3.44
C ALA A 11 3.42 41.31 -3.33
N ALA A 12 2.50 40.60 -2.67
CA ALA A 12 2.45 39.15 -2.71
C ALA A 12 2.19 38.74 -4.17
N ALA A 13 3.20 38.16 -4.81
CA ALA A 13 3.01 37.47 -6.07
C ALA A 13 2.00 36.34 -5.83
N ALA A 14 0.85 36.42 -6.50
CA ALA A 14 -0.11 35.33 -6.56
C ALA A 14 0.60 34.05 -7.03
N PRO A 15 0.22 32.85 -6.55
CA PRO A 15 0.77 31.62 -7.08
C PRO A 15 0.50 31.59 -8.59
N ALA A 16 1.58 31.48 -9.37
CA ALA A 16 1.50 31.32 -10.80
C ALA A 16 0.61 30.12 -11.09
N GLY A 17 -0.51 30.37 -11.77
CA GLY A 17 -1.36 29.31 -12.29
C GLY A 17 -0.51 28.38 -13.16
N ALA A 18 -0.74 27.08 -13.00
CA ALA A 18 -0.17 26.04 -13.84
C ALA A 18 -0.41 26.38 -15.32
N THR A 19 0.61 26.89 -15.98
CA THR A 19 0.66 26.93 -17.44
C THR A 19 1.02 25.53 -17.89
N GLY A 20 0.01 24.75 -18.28
CA GLY A 20 0.19 23.45 -18.91
C GLY A 20 1.11 23.59 -20.13
N GLY A 21 2.35 23.12 -19.99
CA GLY A 21 3.13 22.71 -21.15
C GLY A 21 2.36 21.58 -21.84
N ALA A 22 2.30 21.59 -23.16
CA ALA A 22 1.78 20.44 -23.88
C ALA A 22 2.61 19.23 -23.44
N GLY A 23 2.00 18.31 -22.69
CA GLY A 23 2.72 17.15 -22.20
C GLY A 23 3.30 16.32 -23.35
N GLN A 24 4.20 15.40 -23.03
CA GLN A 24 4.88 14.60 -24.03
C GLN A 24 4.33 13.17 -24.08
N GLY A 25 3.97 12.72 -25.28
CA GLY A 25 3.65 11.32 -25.53
C GLY A 25 4.91 10.45 -25.53
N LEU A 26 4.92 9.41 -24.70
CA LEU A 26 5.93 8.36 -24.65
C LEU A 26 5.40 7.09 -25.32
N CYS A 27 6.30 6.33 -25.93
CA CYS A 27 5.97 5.10 -26.66
C CYS A 27 4.92 5.30 -27.77
N ALA A 28 4.94 6.45 -28.44
CA ALA A 28 4.09 6.72 -29.60
C ALA A 28 4.63 6.05 -30.88
N ASP A 29 3.80 5.98 -31.93
CA ASP A 29 4.19 5.58 -33.29
C ASP A 29 4.90 4.21 -33.40
N GLY A 30 4.49 3.25 -32.56
CA GLY A 30 5.03 1.89 -32.56
C GLY A 30 6.34 1.73 -31.78
N VAL A 31 6.80 2.79 -31.10
CA VAL A 31 7.90 2.69 -30.13
C VAL A 31 7.40 1.96 -28.88
N THR A 32 8.08 0.89 -28.49
CA THR A 32 7.72 0.08 -27.32
C THR A 32 8.65 0.27 -26.14
N ALA A 33 9.75 1.02 -26.29
CA ALA A 33 10.70 1.27 -25.22
C ALA A 33 11.30 2.67 -25.33
N VAL A 34 11.46 3.34 -24.18
CA VAL A 34 12.12 4.64 -24.05
C VAL A 34 13.06 4.57 -22.86
N ALA A 35 14.32 4.99 -23.04
CA ALA A 35 15.32 4.89 -21.99
C ALA A 35 16.20 6.13 -21.85
N GLY A 36 16.56 6.49 -20.61
CA GLY A 36 17.55 7.52 -20.30
C GLY A 36 17.17 8.94 -20.73
N VAL A 37 15.87 9.23 -20.83
CA VAL A 37 15.37 10.55 -21.27
C VAL A 37 14.80 11.35 -20.10
N THR A 38 14.91 12.67 -20.19
CA THR A 38 14.20 13.60 -19.31
C THR A 38 13.09 14.27 -20.10
N VAL A 39 11.87 14.19 -19.57
CA VAL A 39 10.68 14.87 -20.07
C VAL A 39 10.39 16.04 -19.15
N GLU A 40 10.41 17.24 -19.73
CA GLU A 40 10.03 18.45 -19.01
C GLU A 40 8.51 18.62 -19.00
N GLY A 41 7.92 18.71 -17.81
CA GLY A 41 6.48 18.76 -17.61
C GLY A 41 5.83 17.38 -17.60
N ASP A 42 4.55 17.35 -17.96
CA ASP A 42 3.74 16.14 -17.88
C ASP A 42 4.02 15.20 -19.06
N ALA A 43 3.86 13.90 -18.83
CA ALA A 43 4.00 12.87 -19.83
C ALA A 43 2.79 11.93 -19.83
N TRP A 44 2.53 11.30 -20.97
CA TRP A 44 1.58 10.19 -21.04
C TRP A 44 2.13 9.04 -21.87
N VAL A 45 1.70 7.82 -21.55
CA VAL A 45 2.03 6.63 -22.34
C VAL A 45 0.94 6.37 -23.35
N ASP A 46 1.30 6.40 -24.64
CA ASP A 46 0.35 6.19 -25.74
C ASP A 46 0.39 4.77 -26.29
N GLY A 47 1.58 4.15 -26.34
CA GLY A 47 1.78 2.79 -26.85
C GLY A 47 1.07 1.73 -26.02
N ALA A 48 0.50 0.73 -26.71
CA ALA A 48 -0.17 -0.41 -26.08
C ALA A 48 0.76 -1.23 -25.15
N VAL A 49 2.04 -1.30 -25.51
CA VAL A 49 3.12 -1.86 -24.67
C VAL A 49 4.23 -0.82 -24.60
N CYS A 50 4.72 -0.54 -23.39
CA CYS A 50 5.75 0.48 -23.19
C CYS A 50 6.66 0.14 -22.01
N ASP A 51 7.95 0.00 -22.28
CA ASP A 51 8.98 -0.13 -21.25
C ASP A 51 9.72 1.21 -21.11
N LEU A 52 9.57 1.87 -19.95
CA LEU A 52 10.32 3.07 -19.61
C LEU A 52 11.44 2.70 -18.64
N THR A 53 12.69 3.00 -19.01
CA THR A 53 13.88 2.68 -18.21
C THR A 53 14.69 3.94 -17.93
N ASP A 54 14.98 4.24 -16.67
CA ASP A 54 15.79 5.41 -16.27
C ASP A 54 15.25 6.73 -16.87
N VAL A 55 13.92 6.84 -16.96
CA VAL A 55 13.24 8.03 -17.46
C VAL A 55 12.90 8.97 -16.30
N VAL A 56 13.10 10.27 -16.51
CA VAL A 56 12.71 11.31 -15.55
C VAL A 56 11.59 12.14 -16.17
N VAL A 57 10.44 12.22 -15.51
CA VAL A 57 9.33 13.10 -15.86
C VAL A 57 9.24 14.16 -14.77
N THR A 58 9.42 15.45 -15.09
CA THR A 58 9.43 16.51 -14.06
C THR A 58 8.02 16.88 -13.56
N GLY A 59 6.98 16.58 -14.34
CA GLY A 59 5.58 16.70 -13.95
C GLY A 59 4.91 15.35 -13.69
N ASP A 60 3.63 15.25 -14.05
CA ASP A 60 2.81 14.05 -13.88
C ASP A 60 3.07 13.02 -14.98
N LEU A 61 2.93 11.73 -14.67
CA LEU A 61 2.95 10.66 -15.66
C LEU A 61 1.58 9.98 -15.70
N THR A 62 0.94 9.96 -16.86
CA THR A 62 -0.35 9.27 -17.06
C THR A 62 -0.20 8.07 -17.99
N VAL A 63 -0.49 6.88 -17.48
CA VAL A 63 -0.76 5.70 -18.29
C VAL A 63 -2.26 5.65 -18.59
N TYR A 64 -2.63 5.62 -19.86
CA TYR A 64 -4.04 5.51 -20.26
C TYR A 64 -4.57 4.07 -20.14
N GLY A 65 -5.87 3.86 -20.39
CA GLY A 65 -6.52 2.53 -20.23
C GLY A 65 -5.84 1.44 -21.05
N ASP A 66 -6.14 0.16 -20.81
CA ASP A 66 -5.71 -1.03 -21.60
C ASP A 66 -4.22 -1.25 -21.96
N ARG A 67 -3.31 -0.37 -21.56
CA ARG A 67 -1.88 -0.46 -21.85
C ARG A 67 -1.15 -1.37 -20.88
N GLN A 68 -0.05 -1.97 -21.34
CA GLN A 68 0.91 -2.70 -20.52
C GLN A 68 2.19 -1.87 -20.41
N VAL A 69 2.48 -1.37 -19.22
CA VAL A 69 3.59 -0.46 -18.99
C VAL A 69 4.49 -0.96 -17.88
N THR A 70 5.77 -1.07 -18.18
CA THR A 70 6.83 -1.34 -17.20
C THR A 70 7.63 -0.07 -17.00
N LEU A 71 7.76 0.36 -15.74
CA LEU A 71 8.51 1.54 -15.33
C LEU A 71 9.66 1.04 -14.45
N THR A 72 10.90 1.10 -14.94
CA THR A 72 12.09 0.63 -14.24
C THR A 72 13.05 1.78 -14.00
N GLY A 73 13.37 2.08 -12.73
CA GLY A 73 14.27 3.22 -12.43
C GLY A 73 13.66 4.58 -12.81
N VAL A 74 12.34 4.68 -12.95
CA VAL A 74 11.67 5.91 -13.40
C VAL A 74 11.49 6.87 -12.23
N THR A 75 11.67 8.16 -12.49
CA THR A 75 11.34 9.23 -11.54
C THR A 75 10.19 10.07 -12.09
N VAL A 76 9.10 10.17 -11.32
CA VAL A 76 7.97 11.06 -11.60
C VAL A 76 7.96 12.16 -10.55
N GLY A 77 8.12 13.41 -10.99
CA GLY A 77 8.14 14.59 -10.12
C GLY A 77 6.76 14.98 -9.57
N GLY A 78 5.70 14.59 -10.28
CA GLY A 78 4.32 14.75 -9.86
C GLY A 78 3.65 13.42 -9.52
N ASP A 79 2.37 13.32 -9.86
CA ASP A 79 1.53 12.15 -9.64
C ASP A 79 1.66 11.12 -10.78
N LEU A 80 1.44 9.84 -10.45
CA LEU A 80 1.31 8.76 -11.42
C LEU A 80 -0.17 8.35 -11.55
N GLY A 81 -0.75 8.62 -12.71
CA GLY A 81 -2.04 8.06 -13.11
C GLY A 81 -1.85 6.67 -13.72
N ALA A 82 -2.22 5.60 -13.00
CA ALA A 82 -2.03 4.23 -13.45
C ALA A 82 -3.35 3.61 -13.95
N LYS A 83 -3.47 3.42 -15.26
CA LYS A 83 -4.57 2.69 -15.89
C LYS A 83 -3.98 1.53 -16.71
N GLY A 84 -4.74 0.45 -16.89
CA GLY A 84 -4.24 -0.77 -17.57
C GLY A 84 -3.41 -1.68 -16.66
N LEU A 85 -2.34 -2.27 -17.18
CA LEU A 85 -1.39 -3.13 -16.47
C LEU A 85 -0.11 -2.33 -16.23
N VAL A 86 0.11 -1.86 -15.01
CA VAL A 86 1.24 -0.98 -14.67
C VAL A 86 2.12 -1.67 -13.64
N THR A 87 3.38 -1.88 -14.02
CA THR A 87 4.43 -2.37 -13.12
C THR A 87 5.46 -1.27 -12.92
N LEU A 88 5.68 -0.91 -11.66
CA LEU A 88 6.68 0.04 -11.22
C LEU A 88 7.74 -0.72 -10.42
N THR A 89 9.00 -0.67 -10.85
CA THR A 89 10.13 -1.33 -10.17
C THR A 89 11.27 -0.36 -9.96
N GLY A 90 11.85 -0.31 -8.76
CA GLY A 90 13.04 0.52 -8.51
C GLY A 90 12.83 2.01 -8.76
N SER A 91 11.60 2.51 -8.65
CA SER A 91 11.19 3.83 -9.16
C SER A 91 10.77 4.77 -8.04
N THR A 92 10.74 6.06 -8.34
CA THR A 92 10.32 7.12 -7.41
C THR A 92 9.14 7.91 -7.96
N VAL A 93 8.10 8.10 -7.15
CA VAL A 93 6.97 8.99 -7.41
C VAL A 93 6.92 10.02 -6.28
N GLN A 94 7.25 11.27 -6.58
CA GLN A 94 7.23 12.37 -5.60
C GLN A 94 5.80 12.79 -5.24
N GLY A 95 4.84 12.58 -6.13
CA GLY A 95 3.42 12.68 -5.84
C GLY A 95 2.85 11.40 -5.22
N GLY A 96 1.60 11.10 -5.56
CA GLY A 96 0.91 9.86 -5.26
C GLY A 96 0.63 9.03 -6.51
N ILE A 97 0.11 7.83 -6.29
CA ILE A 97 -0.37 6.96 -7.36
C ILE A 97 -1.90 6.94 -7.31
N LEU A 98 -2.54 7.31 -8.42
CA LEU A 98 -3.99 7.16 -8.62
C LEU A 98 -4.25 5.98 -9.56
N ALA A 99 -4.71 4.87 -8.99
CA ALA A 99 -4.98 3.63 -9.69
C ALA A 99 -6.43 3.58 -10.21
N SER A 100 -6.56 3.26 -11.49
CA SER A 100 -7.78 2.75 -12.12
C SER A 100 -7.35 1.66 -13.10
N ALA A 101 -6.71 0.63 -12.55
CA ALA A 101 -5.90 -0.34 -13.29
C ALA A 101 -6.57 -1.72 -13.36
N ALA A 102 -6.17 -2.54 -14.31
CA ALA A 102 -6.37 -3.98 -14.23
C ALA A 102 -5.35 -4.57 -13.24
N SER A 103 -4.07 -4.21 -13.38
CA SER A 103 -3.02 -4.60 -12.44
C SER A 103 -2.16 -3.41 -12.08
N LEU A 104 -1.87 -3.25 -10.79
CA LEU A 104 -0.87 -2.30 -10.30
C LEU A 104 0.17 -3.06 -9.47
N VAL A 105 1.43 -3.02 -9.89
CA VAL A 105 2.55 -3.52 -9.11
C VAL A 105 3.46 -2.34 -8.77
N VAL A 106 3.71 -2.13 -7.49
CA VAL A 106 4.68 -1.17 -6.96
C VAL A 106 5.72 -1.96 -6.21
N GLN A 107 6.89 -2.11 -6.81
CA GLN A 107 7.94 -2.98 -6.31
C GLN A 107 9.23 -2.19 -6.11
N ASP A 108 9.90 -2.41 -4.97
CA ASP A 108 11.21 -1.81 -4.67
C ASP A 108 11.24 -0.30 -4.94
N SER A 109 10.13 0.40 -4.67
CA SER A 109 9.87 1.77 -5.11
C SER A 109 9.53 2.68 -3.94
N HIS A 110 9.64 4.00 -4.15
CA HIS A 110 9.27 5.02 -3.17
C HIS A 110 8.16 5.93 -3.69
N VAL A 111 7.05 5.99 -2.96
CA VAL A 111 5.92 6.90 -3.19
C VAL A 111 5.82 7.88 -2.01
N TRP A 112 6.06 9.16 -2.27
CA TRP A 112 6.11 10.19 -1.21
C TRP A 112 4.74 10.57 -0.66
N HIS A 113 3.67 10.38 -1.45
CA HIS A 113 2.32 10.55 -0.96
C HIS A 113 1.62 9.20 -0.82
N SER A 114 0.46 9.04 -1.44
CA SER A 114 -0.43 7.90 -1.19
C SER A 114 -0.66 7.08 -2.45
N VAL A 115 -0.84 5.78 -2.30
CA VAL A 115 -1.34 4.89 -3.35
C VAL A 115 -2.84 4.70 -3.12
N ARG A 116 -3.67 5.11 -4.08
CA ARG A 116 -5.12 5.16 -3.92
C ARG A 116 -5.86 4.74 -5.17
N GLY A 117 -7.08 4.23 -5.02
CA GLY A 117 -7.99 4.00 -6.14
C GLY A 117 -8.46 2.54 -6.24
N TYR A 118 -8.60 2.06 -7.46
CA TYR A 118 -9.07 0.70 -7.77
C TYR A 118 -8.11 -0.03 -8.70
N ALA A 119 -7.90 -1.31 -8.44
CA ALA A 119 -7.27 -2.25 -9.37
C ALA A 119 -8.01 -3.60 -9.37
N ASP A 120 -7.87 -4.47 -10.36
CA ASP A 120 -8.30 -5.86 -10.18
C ASP A 120 -7.30 -6.60 -9.28
N THR A 121 -6.01 -6.44 -9.55
CA THR A 121 -4.92 -6.91 -8.69
C THR A 121 -4.02 -5.75 -8.30
N ALA A 122 -3.60 -5.68 -7.04
CA ALA A 122 -2.66 -4.67 -6.57
C ALA A 122 -1.60 -5.29 -5.65
N THR A 123 -0.34 -5.00 -5.94
CA THR A 123 0.80 -5.45 -5.14
C THR A 123 1.68 -4.26 -4.78
N VAL A 124 1.99 -4.11 -3.50
CA VAL A 124 3.04 -3.21 -2.99
C VAL A 124 4.07 -4.07 -2.29
N SER A 125 5.26 -4.21 -2.86
CA SER A 125 6.30 -5.13 -2.38
C SER A 125 7.64 -4.41 -2.25
N GLY A 126 8.38 -4.62 -1.17
CA GLY A 126 9.71 -4.03 -0.98
C GLY A 126 9.73 -2.49 -1.01
N SER A 127 8.58 -1.84 -0.79
CA SER A 127 8.38 -0.43 -1.15
C SER A 127 8.15 0.46 0.07
N VAL A 128 8.43 1.76 -0.10
CA VAL A 128 8.15 2.80 0.90
C VAL A 128 7.02 3.69 0.37
N VAL A 129 5.96 3.84 1.15
CA VAL A 129 4.85 4.75 0.90
C VAL A 129 4.71 5.67 2.10
N ASP A 130 5.15 6.93 2.00
CA ASP A 130 5.15 7.82 3.19
C ASP A 130 3.73 8.21 3.62
N GLY A 131 2.78 8.23 2.69
CA GLY A 131 1.37 8.45 2.94
C GLY A 131 0.57 7.15 3.12
N ALA A 132 -0.69 7.16 2.66
CA ALA A 132 -1.63 6.05 2.86
C ALA A 132 -1.67 5.07 1.67
N VAL A 133 -2.08 3.83 1.95
CA VAL A 133 -2.45 2.84 0.93
C VAL A 133 -3.95 2.60 1.04
N ASN A 134 -4.74 3.19 0.13
CA ASN A 134 -6.19 3.07 0.11
C ASN A 134 -6.65 2.51 -1.24
N VAL A 135 -6.48 1.20 -1.42
CA VAL A 135 -6.76 0.51 -2.68
C VAL A 135 -7.91 -0.45 -2.49
N ARG A 136 -8.84 -0.41 -3.44
CA ARG A 136 -9.84 -1.46 -3.63
C ARG A 136 -9.35 -2.40 -4.73
N ALA A 137 -9.29 -3.69 -4.43
CA ALA A 137 -8.96 -4.69 -5.43
C ALA A 137 -9.73 -6.00 -5.25
N LYS A 138 -9.56 -6.93 -6.19
CA LYS A 138 -9.98 -8.31 -5.96
C LYS A 138 -8.94 -8.98 -5.07
N ASP A 139 -7.69 -8.92 -5.50
CA ASP A 139 -6.52 -9.44 -4.80
C ASP A 139 -5.56 -8.28 -4.49
N LEU A 140 -5.16 -8.18 -3.22
CA LEU A 140 -4.35 -7.07 -2.71
C LEU A 140 -3.24 -7.60 -1.81
N THR A 141 -1.99 -7.39 -2.20
CA THR A 141 -0.81 -7.78 -1.43
C THR A 141 -0.01 -6.55 -1.02
N VAL A 142 0.34 -6.46 0.26
CA VAL A 142 1.31 -5.49 0.78
C VAL A 142 2.37 -6.26 1.56
N GLU A 143 3.58 -6.35 1.03
CA GLU A 143 4.65 -7.14 1.66
C GLU A 143 5.97 -6.40 1.71
N LEU A 144 6.81 -6.71 2.72
CA LEU A 144 8.16 -6.15 2.84
C LEU A 144 8.19 -4.62 2.71
N SER A 145 7.12 -3.96 3.12
CA SER A 145 6.88 -2.55 2.79
C SER A 145 6.71 -1.69 4.04
N THR A 146 7.01 -0.41 3.90
CA THR A 146 6.76 0.60 4.94
C THR A 146 5.68 1.55 4.46
N VAL A 147 4.60 1.69 5.23
CA VAL A 147 3.49 2.62 4.95
C VAL A 147 3.39 3.62 6.12
N GLY A 148 3.69 4.89 5.89
CA GLY A 148 3.68 5.91 6.94
C GLY A 148 2.27 6.30 7.40
N GLY A 149 1.29 6.20 6.51
CA GLY A 149 -0.12 6.51 6.75
C GLY A 149 -0.98 5.30 7.11
N TRP A 150 -2.30 5.46 6.90
CA TRP A 150 -3.27 4.38 7.06
C TRP A 150 -3.23 3.42 5.87
N ALA A 151 -3.43 2.13 6.14
CA ALA A 151 -3.69 1.13 5.11
C ALA A 151 -5.15 0.70 5.16
N ASN A 152 -5.95 1.11 4.18
CA ASN A 152 -7.34 0.69 4.03
C ASN A 152 -7.45 -0.25 2.82
N LEU A 153 -7.38 -1.54 3.12
CA LEU A 153 -7.34 -2.62 2.16
C LEU A 153 -8.77 -3.12 1.93
N ILE A 154 -9.31 -2.85 0.75
CA ILE A 154 -10.64 -3.31 0.36
C ILE A 154 -10.48 -4.36 -0.73
N ALA A 155 -10.19 -5.59 -0.32
CA ALA A 155 -10.14 -6.73 -1.23
C ALA A 155 -11.54 -7.34 -1.39
N SER A 156 -11.82 -8.04 -2.49
CA SER A 156 -13.05 -8.85 -2.62
C SER A 156 -12.80 -10.36 -2.66
N GLN A 157 -11.57 -10.78 -2.97
CA GLN A 157 -11.16 -12.17 -3.00
C GLN A 157 -10.09 -12.42 -1.93
N GLN A 158 -8.98 -11.68 -1.95
CA GLN A 158 -7.89 -11.93 -1.01
C GLN A 158 -7.15 -10.65 -0.64
N ALA A 159 -6.85 -10.50 0.66
CA ALA A 159 -5.92 -9.51 1.16
C ALA A 159 -4.75 -10.20 1.85
N GLU A 160 -3.53 -9.88 1.45
CA GLU A 160 -2.31 -10.40 2.04
C GLU A 160 -1.44 -9.26 2.52
N VAL A 161 -0.97 -9.34 3.76
CA VAL A 161 -0.09 -8.36 4.38
C VAL A 161 1.00 -9.09 5.13
N ALA A 162 2.24 -8.90 4.70
CA ALA A 162 3.34 -9.69 5.22
C ALA A 162 4.58 -8.83 5.50
N TRP A 163 5.20 -9.01 6.66
CA TRP A 163 6.48 -8.38 7.02
C TRP A 163 6.56 -6.89 6.69
N SER A 164 5.50 -6.16 7.02
CA SER A 164 5.34 -4.75 6.68
C SER A 164 5.16 -3.90 7.93
N THR A 165 5.54 -2.64 7.84
CA THR A 165 5.40 -1.67 8.93
C THR A 165 4.37 -0.60 8.55
N PHE A 166 3.44 -0.31 9.46
CA PHE A 166 2.40 0.70 9.28
C PHE A 166 2.51 1.76 10.39
N GLY A 167 2.78 3.01 10.00
CA GLY A 167 2.92 4.15 10.90
C GLY A 167 1.60 4.61 11.52
N ARG A 168 0.45 4.16 10.96
CA ARG A 168 -0.89 4.36 11.53
C ARG A 168 -1.57 3.00 11.71
N GLY A 169 -2.87 2.91 11.41
CA GLY A 169 -3.62 1.67 11.51
C GLY A 169 -3.85 1.00 10.17
N LEU A 170 -4.33 -0.23 10.25
CA LEU A 170 -4.62 -1.11 9.13
C LEU A 170 -6.06 -1.59 9.22
N THR A 171 -6.82 -1.40 8.15
CA THR A 171 -8.17 -1.95 8.02
C THR A 171 -8.22 -2.87 6.82
N SER A 172 -8.60 -4.13 7.03
CA SER A 172 -9.03 -5.03 5.98
C SER A 172 -10.55 -5.10 5.98
N LYS A 173 -11.16 -4.85 4.81
CA LYS A 173 -12.61 -4.85 4.65
C LYS A 173 -13.05 -5.63 3.42
N GLY A 174 -14.00 -6.54 3.62
CA GLY A 174 -14.73 -7.20 2.54
C GLY A 174 -13.92 -8.24 1.77
N ALA A 175 -12.72 -8.59 2.26
CA ALA A 175 -11.90 -9.60 1.63
C ALA A 175 -12.63 -10.95 1.66
N GLY A 176 -12.47 -11.76 0.61
CA GLY A 176 -12.84 -13.16 0.70
C GLY A 176 -12.02 -13.78 1.84
N GLU A 177 -10.70 -13.75 1.74
CA GLU A 177 -9.74 -14.21 2.74
C GLU A 177 -8.76 -13.10 3.15
N LEU A 178 -8.24 -13.18 4.39
CA LEU A 178 -7.19 -12.29 4.89
C LEU A 178 -6.03 -13.09 5.46
N TRP A 179 -4.81 -12.74 5.05
CA TRP A 179 -3.58 -13.15 5.69
C TRP A 179 -2.80 -11.92 6.13
N LEU A 180 -2.63 -11.73 7.44
CA LEU A 180 -1.79 -10.67 8.01
C LEU A 180 -0.72 -11.33 8.87
N CYS A 181 0.56 -11.16 8.57
CA CYS A 181 1.65 -11.80 9.30
C CYS A 181 2.89 -10.92 9.37
N GLY A 182 3.73 -11.18 10.37
CA GLY A 182 5.08 -10.62 10.49
C GLY A 182 5.15 -9.09 10.54
N SER A 183 4.02 -8.42 10.79
CA SER A 183 3.84 -7.00 10.54
C SER A 183 3.68 -6.22 11.84
N ASP A 184 4.10 -4.96 11.80
CA ASP A 184 4.06 -4.02 12.91
C ASP A 184 3.10 -2.87 12.57
N VAL A 185 2.03 -2.70 13.34
CA VAL A 185 1.01 -1.66 13.14
C VAL A 185 1.01 -0.75 14.35
N ALA A 186 1.38 0.52 14.16
CA ALA A 186 1.57 1.46 15.25
C ALA A 186 0.26 1.83 15.98
N ALA A 187 -0.87 1.81 15.27
CA ALA A 187 -2.19 2.12 15.83
C ALA A 187 -3.12 0.89 15.76
N ASP A 188 -4.35 1.07 15.29
CA ASP A 188 -5.38 0.04 15.34
C ASP A 188 -5.34 -0.88 14.13
N VAL A 189 -5.69 -2.15 14.35
CA VAL A 189 -5.99 -3.13 13.31
C VAL A 189 -7.48 -3.45 13.32
N ALA A 190 -8.13 -3.38 12.17
CA ALA A 190 -9.52 -3.75 12.00
C ALA A 190 -9.68 -4.80 10.90
N VAL A 191 -10.27 -5.94 11.25
CA VAL A 191 -10.59 -7.05 10.33
C VAL A 191 -12.11 -7.16 10.23
N ARG A 192 -12.64 -6.85 9.04
CA ARG A 192 -14.09 -6.69 8.86
C ARG A 192 -14.62 -7.37 7.61
N GLY A 193 -15.74 -8.08 7.76
CA GLY A 193 -16.53 -8.56 6.63
C GLY A 193 -15.87 -9.65 5.80
N LEU A 194 -15.08 -10.53 6.42
CA LEU A 194 -14.48 -11.67 5.73
C LEU A 194 -15.54 -12.72 5.36
N ALA A 195 -15.50 -13.20 4.11
CA ALA A 195 -16.40 -14.26 3.65
C ALA A 195 -15.84 -15.67 3.91
N ASN A 196 -14.53 -15.83 3.77
CA ASN A 196 -13.73 -17.03 4.00
C ASN A 196 -12.84 -16.83 5.24
N PRO A 197 -12.13 -17.87 5.71
CA PRO A 197 -11.27 -17.75 6.88
C PRO A 197 -10.25 -16.61 6.74
N GLY A 198 -9.88 -16.04 7.88
CA GLY A 198 -8.82 -15.04 7.97
C GLY A 198 -7.86 -15.35 9.09
N ARG A 199 -6.65 -14.82 8.98
CA ARG A 199 -5.59 -15.02 9.97
C ARG A 199 -4.84 -13.73 10.24
N VAL A 200 -4.57 -13.50 11.52
CA VAL A 200 -3.65 -12.48 12.01
C VAL A 200 -2.55 -13.16 12.81
N GLY A 201 -1.32 -13.03 12.31
CA GLY A 201 -0.07 -13.56 12.80
C GLY A 201 0.29 -14.93 12.23
N ALA A 202 0.89 -15.80 13.04
CA ALA A 202 1.62 -16.98 12.57
C ALA A 202 0.76 -17.96 11.77
N THR A 203 1.27 -18.33 10.59
CA THR A 203 0.68 -19.30 9.68
C THR A 203 1.46 -20.61 9.73
N THR A 204 0.77 -21.73 9.52
CA THR A 204 1.46 -22.99 9.18
C THR A 204 1.83 -22.93 7.71
N ALA A 205 3.10 -23.20 7.37
CA ALA A 205 3.79 -22.98 6.10
C ALA A 205 3.16 -23.53 4.78
N ALA A 206 1.92 -24.05 4.79
CA ALA A 206 1.30 -24.75 3.66
C ALA A 206 0.29 -23.93 2.83
N ALA A 207 0.15 -22.62 3.09
CA ALA A 207 -1.03 -21.87 2.65
C ALA A 207 -0.92 -21.12 1.31
N GLY A 208 0.21 -21.20 0.57
CA GLY A 208 0.34 -20.63 -0.79
C GLY A 208 0.13 -19.11 -0.86
N ASN A 209 0.26 -18.41 0.27
CA ASN A 209 0.08 -16.97 0.44
C ASN A 209 1.40 -16.28 0.80
N ALA A 210 1.43 -14.94 0.73
CA ALA A 210 2.62 -14.14 1.08
C ALA A 210 3.26 -14.58 2.41
N CYS A 211 2.45 -14.88 3.43
CA CYS A 211 2.92 -15.32 4.75
C CYS A 211 3.63 -16.68 4.79
N SER A 212 3.50 -17.49 3.74
CA SER A 212 4.08 -18.84 3.64
C SER A 212 5.12 -18.98 2.53
N THR A 213 5.14 -18.08 1.55
CA THR A 213 5.95 -18.21 0.34
C THR A 213 7.18 -17.31 0.30
N ALA A 214 7.23 -16.22 1.07
CA ALA A 214 8.37 -15.33 1.00
C ALA A 214 9.51 -15.79 1.92
N SER A 215 10.65 -16.09 1.32
CA SER A 215 11.92 -16.02 2.05
C SER A 215 12.20 -14.55 2.32
N LEU A 216 12.25 -14.18 3.60
CA LEU A 216 12.71 -12.86 3.99
C LEU A 216 14.13 -12.61 3.44
N PRO A 217 14.42 -11.39 2.93
CA PRO A 217 15.79 -10.98 2.65
C PRO A 217 16.69 -11.21 3.87
N ALA A 218 17.96 -11.60 3.65
CA ALA A 218 18.86 -11.99 4.73
C ALA A 218 19.14 -10.85 5.74
N ASP A 219 19.00 -9.60 5.31
CA ASP A 219 19.15 -8.37 6.09
C ASP A 219 17.83 -7.91 6.76
N HIS A 220 16.72 -8.58 6.51
CA HIS A 220 15.45 -8.27 7.16
C HIS A 220 15.54 -8.54 8.67
N ALA A 221 14.97 -7.65 9.49
CA ALA A 221 15.07 -7.73 10.96
C ALA A 221 14.52 -9.04 11.56
N ARG A 222 13.61 -9.70 10.83
CA ARG A 222 12.97 -10.97 11.22
C ARG A 222 13.58 -12.20 10.54
N ALA A 223 14.62 -12.02 9.72
CA ALA A 223 15.30 -13.13 9.06
C ALA A 223 15.97 -14.05 10.09
N GLY A 224 15.79 -15.36 9.93
CA GLY A 224 16.36 -16.36 10.83
C GLY A 224 15.61 -16.56 12.16
N LEU A 225 14.55 -15.81 12.43
CA LEU A 225 13.65 -16.08 13.55
C LEU A 225 12.82 -17.34 13.33
N ALA A 226 12.37 -17.96 14.41
CA ALA A 226 11.41 -19.08 14.33
C ALA A 226 10.07 -18.60 13.75
N ASP A 227 9.32 -19.48 13.08
CA ASP A 227 8.09 -19.14 12.37
C ASP A 227 7.11 -18.30 13.20
N ALA A 228 6.88 -18.70 14.46
CA ALA A 228 5.95 -18.01 15.35
C ALA A 228 6.37 -16.56 15.67
N GLU A 229 7.67 -16.28 15.78
CA GLU A 229 8.23 -14.95 16.06
C GLU A 229 8.36 -14.13 14.78
N ARG A 230 8.82 -14.77 13.70
CA ARG A 230 8.92 -14.17 12.37
C ARG A 230 7.56 -13.64 11.92
N ASP A 231 6.52 -14.45 12.09
CA ASP A 231 5.18 -14.17 11.57
C ASP A 231 4.27 -13.50 12.60
N ALA A 232 4.78 -13.19 13.81
CA ALA A 232 4.04 -12.47 14.83
C ALA A 232 3.57 -11.09 14.33
N VAL A 233 2.36 -10.69 14.72
CA VAL A 233 1.81 -9.37 14.38
C VAL A 233 1.73 -8.53 15.63
N ASN A 234 2.30 -7.33 15.59
CA ASN A 234 2.26 -6.38 16.71
C ASN A 234 1.29 -5.24 16.39
N VAL A 235 0.35 -5.00 17.31
CA VAL A 235 -0.66 -3.96 17.20
C VAL A 235 -0.49 -2.99 18.38
N GLY A 236 -0.07 -1.77 18.09
CA GLY A 236 0.15 -0.73 19.11
C GLY A 236 -1.15 -0.18 19.71
N GLY A 237 -2.26 -0.27 18.97
CA GLY A 237 -3.59 0.13 19.40
C GLY A 237 -4.52 -1.06 19.62
N TRP A 238 -5.75 -0.92 19.15
CA TRP A 238 -6.80 -1.92 19.30
C TRP A 238 -6.76 -2.92 18.16
N LEU A 239 -7.11 -4.17 18.46
CA LEU A 239 -7.46 -5.16 17.45
C LEU A 239 -8.98 -5.35 17.45
N VAL A 240 -9.62 -5.05 16.33
CA VAL A 240 -11.07 -5.17 16.15
C VAL A 240 -11.36 -6.23 15.10
N VAL A 241 -12.12 -7.25 15.47
CA VAL A 241 -12.55 -8.34 14.59
C VAL A 241 -14.07 -8.34 14.56
N GLU A 242 -14.69 -7.91 13.46
CA GLU A 242 -16.15 -7.77 13.42
C GLU A 242 -16.80 -8.15 12.10
N HIS A 243 -18.04 -8.60 12.18
CA HIS A 243 -18.88 -8.88 11.01
C HIS A 243 -18.28 -9.92 10.05
N ASN A 244 -17.44 -10.84 10.54
CA ASN A 244 -16.82 -11.86 9.71
C ASN A 244 -17.71 -13.11 9.63
N LEU A 245 -17.98 -13.56 8.40
CA LEU A 245 -18.66 -14.84 8.13
C LEU A 245 -17.69 -16.00 8.26
N GLY A 246 -16.48 -15.85 7.72
CA GLY A 246 -15.39 -16.81 7.88
C GLY A 246 -14.78 -16.77 9.28
N ALA A 247 -14.17 -17.88 9.69
CA ALA A 247 -13.46 -17.97 10.97
C ALA A 247 -12.21 -17.08 10.96
N VAL A 248 -11.90 -16.43 12.09
CA VAL A 248 -10.70 -15.59 12.22
C VAL A 248 -9.78 -16.19 13.26
N THR A 249 -8.57 -16.59 12.87
CA THR A 249 -7.54 -17.05 13.81
C THR A 249 -6.59 -15.92 14.17
N LEU A 250 -6.43 -15.66 15.47
CA LEU A 250 -5.42 -14.78 16.03
C LEU A 250 -4.29 -15.63 16.58
N ALA A 251 -3.19 -15.74 15.83
CA ALA A 251 -2.05 -16.59 16.15
C ALA A 251 -0.79 -15.75 16.36
N SER A 252 -0.13 -15.81 17.52
CA SER A 252 1.06 -14.98 17.79
C SER A 252 0.86 -13.47 17.55
N ALA A 253 -0.35 -12.95 17.82
CA ALA A 253 -0.64 -11.53 17.75
C ALA A 253 -0.41 -10.87 19.13
N THR A 254 0.30 -9.76 19.18
CA THR A 254 0.49 -8.95 20.39
C THR A 254 -0.29 -7.66 20.25
N VAL A 255 -1.26 -7.44 21.14
CA VAL A 255 -2.14 -6.26 21.13
C VAL A 255 -1.87 -5.43 22.38
N ALA A 256 -1.31 -4.24 22.19
CA ALA A 256 -1.02 -3.32 23.29
C ALA A 256 -2.28 -2.62 23.83
N GLY A 257 -3.30 -2.43 23.00
CA GLY A 257 -4.60 -1.90 23.39
C GLY A 257 -5.63 -2.98 23.72
N ASN A 258 -6.89 -2.70 23.40
CA ASN A 258 -8.00 -3.63 23.61
C ASN A 258 -8.19 -4.54 22.41
N LEU A 259 -8.78 -5.69 22.68
CA LEU A 259 -9.25 -6.63 21.68
C LEU A 259 -10.79 -6.67 21.71
N SER A 260 -11.43 -6.47 20.55
CA SER A 260 -12.90 -6.47 20.44
C SER A 260 -13.37 -7.39 19.32
N CYS A 261 -14.19 -8.38 19.66
CA CYS A 261 -14.81 -9.29 18.70
C CYS A 261 -16.32 -9.11 18.76
N ALA A 262 -16.93 -8.59 17.70
CA ALA A 262 -18.36 -8.29 17.69
C ALA A 262 -19.02 -8.75 16.38
N SER A 263 -20.21 -9.34 16.50
CA SER A 263 -21.04 -9.70 15.34
C SER A 263 -20.34 -10.61 14.33
N ASN A 264 -19.40 -11.46 14.74
CA ASN A 264 -18.83 -12.48 13.88
C ASN A 264 -19.76 -13.70 13.85
N TRP A 265 -19.98 -14.26 12.66
CA TRP A 265 -20.67 -15.53 12.50
C TRP A 265 -19.68 -16.70 12.52
N GLY A 266 -18.49 -16.49 11.95
CA GLY A 266 -17.37 -17.43 12.08
C GLY A 266 -16.78 -17.42 13.49
N ALA A 267 -16.15 -18.53 13.87
CA ALA A 267 -15.41 -18.62 15.13
C ALA A 267 -14.23 -17.63 15.15
N VAL A 268 -13.87 -17.13 16.33
CA VAL A 268 -12.64 -16.35 16.53
C VAL A 268 -11.71 -17.16 17.44
N ASP A 269 -10.66 -17.72 16.85
CA ASP A 269 -9.78 -18.67 17.53
C ASP A 269 -8.50 -18.00 18.03
N PHE A 270 -8.07 -18.37 19.23
CA PHE A 270 -6.89 -17.83 19.89
C PHE A 270 -5.77 -18.85 19.98
N VAL A 271 -4.68 -18.60 19.26
CA VAL A 271 -3.51 -19.49 19.23
C VAL A 271 -2.27 -18.70 19.62
N GLY A 272 -2.15 -18.36 20.90
CA GLY A 272 -0.98 -17.65 21.43
C GLY A 272 -0.98 -16.14 21.17
N ALA A 273 -2.15 -15.52 21.04
CA ALA A 273 -2.26 -14.06 21.06
C ALA A 273 -2.12 -13.53 22.50
N THR A 274 -1.49 -12.37 22.66
CA THR A 274 -1.36 -11.64 23.92
C THR A 274 -2.08 -10.30 23.81
N VAL A 275 -2.84 -9.92 24.84
CA VAL A 275 -3.60 -8.67 24.89
C VAL A 275 -3.29 -7.98 26.21
N ALA A 276 -2.79 -6.75 26.17
CA ALA A 276 -2.48 -5.98 27.37
C ALA A 276 -3.72 -5.27 27.95
N GLY A 277 -4.67 -4.89 27.09
CA GLY A 277 -5.95 -4.30 27.49
C GLY A 277 -7.04 -5.32 27.77
N LEU A 278 -8.29 -4.90 27.57
CA LEU A 278 -9.47 -5.75 27.72
C LEU A 278 -9.75 -6.50 26.41
N SER A 279 -10.02 -7.78 26.52
CA SER A 279 -10.76 -8.53 25.50
C SER A 279 -12.26 -8.25 25.67
N THR A 280 -13.07 -8.25 24.61
CA THR A 280 -14.53 -8.05 24.71
C THR A 280 -15.30 -8.85 23.68
N GLY A 281 -16.58 -9.11 23.95
CA GLY A 281 -17.48 -9.80 23.03
C GLY A 281 -17.12 -11.27 22.82
N GLN A 282 -17.00 -11.69 21.56
CA GLN A 282 -16.75 -13.09 21.18
C GLN A 282 -15.30 -13.53 21.40
N CYS A 283 -14.40 -12.65 21.84
CA CYS A 283 -13.00 -12.97 22.09
C CYS A 283 -12.77 -13.78 23.39
N TRP A 284 -13.83 -14.20 24.07
CA TRP A 284 -13.79 -14.89 25.37
C TRP A 284 -14.38 -16.31 25.34
N ALA A 285 -14.91 -16.72 24.18
CA ALA A 285 -15.69 -17.95 24.03
C ALA A 285 -14.80 -19.17 23.75
#